data_AF-B2BHS2-F1
#
_entry.id   AF-B2BHS2-F1
#
_cell.length_a   1.000
_cell.length_b   1.000
_cell.length_c   1.000
_cell.angle_alpha   90.00
_cell.angle_beta   90.00
_cell.angle_gamma   90.00
#
_symmetry.space_group_name_H-M   'P 1'
#
loop_
_entity.id
_entity.type
_entity.pdbx_description
1 polymer ?
#
loop_
_entity_poly.entity_id
_entity_poly.type
_entity_poly.pdbx_seq_one_letter_code
_entity_poly.pdbx_strand_id
1 'polypeptide(L)'
;MAFGTLVAFASLISVASAAITRRVACPDGVNTATNAACCALFAVRDDIQESLFDGGECSEDVHESLRLTFHDAIGFSLSAVAADTFGGGGADGSIIIFSSIETAFHANNGIDEIVEEQKPFIARHNITPGDFIQFAGAVGVSNCPGAPQLDFLLGRPAAVAPAPDLTVPEPFATVDSILARFADTGFSTAEVVALLASHTIAAADEVDVTIPGTPFDSTPEMFDTQFFMRPSSC
;
A
#
# COMPACT_ATOMS: atom_id res chain seq x y z
N MET A 1 -59.50 24.93 -32.62
CA MET A 1 -59.23 23.51 -32.31
C MET A 1 -57.81 23.43 -31.76
N ALA A 2 -57.66 23.30 -30.45
CA ALA A 2 -56.35 23.22 -29.79
C ALA A 2 -56.13 21.77 -29.35
N PHE A 3 -55.07 21.15 -29.88
CA PHE A 3 -54.64 19.79 -29.61
C PHE A 3 -54.10 19.70 -28.17
N GLY A 4 -54.72 18.87 -27.34
CA GLY A 4 -54.18 18.48 -26.04
C GLY A 4 -53.15 17.36 -26.23
N THR A 5 -51.87 17.66 -26.05
CA THR A 5 -50.78 16.68 -25.99
C THR A 5 -50.75 16.02 -24.62
N LEU A 6 -51.15 14.75 -24.55
CA LEU A 6 -50.91 13.86 -23.42
C LEU A 6 -49.46 13.35 -23.51
N VAL A 7 -48.59 13.84 -22.64
CA VAL A 7 -47.23 13.29 -22.45
C VAL A 7 -47.33 12.10 -21.51
N ALA A 8 -47.11 10.89 -22.03
CA ALA A 8 -46.99 9.69 -21.21
C ALA A 8 -45.57 9.61 -20.64
N PHE A 9 -45.43 9.77 -19.33
CA PHE A 9 -44.19 9.45 -18.61
C PHE A 9 -44.07 7.93 -18.47
N ALA A 10 -43.22 7.31 -19.28
CA ALA A 10 -42.79 5.93 -19.06
C ALA A 10 -41.70 5.93 -17.97
N SER A 11 -42.03 5.42 -16.78
CA SER A 11 -41.06 5.16 -15.72
C SER A 11 -40.17 3.98 -16.12
N LEU A 12 -38.91 4.26 -16.44
CA LEU A 12 -37.86 3.24 -16.56
C LEU A 12 -37.52 2.74 -15.16
N ILE A 13 -38.08 1.60 -14.77
CA ILE A 13 -37.63 0.86 -13.58
C ILE A 13 -36.33 0.16 -13.97
N SER A 14 -35.19 0.74 -13.61
CA SER A 14 -33.90 0.06 -13.65
C SER A 14 -33.88 -1.00 -12.54
N VAL A 15 -34.00 -2.27 -12.92
CA VAL A 15 -33.76 -3.38 -12.00
C VAL A 15 -32.25 -3.46 -11.79
N ALA A 16 -31.76 -2.86 -10.71
CA ALA A 16 -30.39 -3.08 -10.27
C ALA A 16 -30.29 -4.53 -9.77
N SER A 17 -29.64 -5.40 -10.54
CA SER A 17 -29.19 -6.69 -10.02
C SER A 17 -28.08 -6.45 -9.01
N ALA A 18 -28.45 -6.24 -7.75
CA ALA A 18 -27.51 -6.42 -6.65
C ALA A 18 -27.17 -7.92 -6.62
N ALA A 19 -26.02 -8.28 -7.19
CA ALA A 19 -25.48 -9.63 -7.02
C ALA A 19 -25.34 -9.88 -5.51
N ILE A 20 -26.06 -10.87 -5.00
CA ILE A 20 -25.94 -11.30 -3.61
C ILE A 20 -24.54 -11.92 -3.49
N THR A 21 -23.55 -11.14 -3.08
CA THR A 21 -22.20 -11.66 -2.80
C THR A 21 -22.33 -12.60 -1.61
N ARG A 22 -22.28 -13.90 -1.87
CA ARG A 22 -22.41 -14.94 -0.86
C ARG A 22 -21.29 -14.76 0.16
N ARG A 23 -21.65 -14.51 1.42
CA ARG A 23 -20.69 -14.41 2.52
C ARG A 23 -20.54 -15.76 3.23
N VAL A 24 -19.35 -15.99 3.76
CA VAL A 24 -18.98 -17.13 4.59
C VAL A 24 -18.83 -16.63 6.02
N ALA A 25 -19.47 -17.31 6.98
CA ALA A 25 -19.23 -17.07 8.40
C ALA A 25 -17.86 -17.63 8.77
N CYS A 26 -17.02 -16.82 9.42
CA CYS A 26 -15.69 -17.25 9.81
C CYS A 26 -15.74 -18.15 11.07
N PRO A 27 -14.73 -19.00 11.28
CA PRO A 27 -14.70 -19.92 12.43
C PRO A 27 -14.71 -19.23 13.80
N ASP A 28 -14.37 -17.93 13.84
CA ASP A 28 -14.40 -17.09 15.04
C ASP A 28 -15.82 -16.82 15.58
N GLY A 29 -16.86 -17.06 14.77
CA GLY A 29 -18.25 -16.80 15.14
C GLY A 29 -18.64 -15.32 15.19
N VAL A 30 -17.73 -14.40 14.84
CA VAL A 30 -17.94 -12.95 14.89
C VAL A 30 -17.92 -12.35 13.48
N ASN A 31 -16.95 -12.74 12.66
CA ASN A 31 -16.73 -12.09 11.38
C ASN A 31 -17.36 -12.87 10.20
N THR A 32 -17.57 -12.16 9.10
CA THR A 32 -17.98 -12.76 7.82
C THR A 32 -17.07 -12.28 6.71
N ALA A 33 -16.72 -13.17 5.79
CA ALA A 33 -15.87 -12.86 4.64
C ALA A 33 -16.56 -13.23 3.32
N THR A 34 -16.12 -12.65 2.20
CA THR A 34 -16.58 -13.03 0.85
C THR A 34 -15.96 -14.35 0.39
N ASN A 35 -14.82 -14.74 0.94
CA ASN A 35 -14.15 -16.02 0.71
C ASN A 35 -13.63 -16.57 2.06
N ALA A 36 -13.75 -17.88 2.27
CA ALA A 36 -13.26 -18.54 3.49
C ALA A 36 -11.75 -18.33 3.73
N ALA A 37 -10.95 -18.18 2.67
CA ALA A 37 -9.52 -17.90 2.77
C ALA A 37 -9.22 -16.58 3.51
N CYS A 38 -10.11 -15.59 3.42
CA CYS A 38 -9.93 -14.30 4.10
C CYS A 38 -10.22 -14.38 5.61
N CYS A 39 -10.81 -15.46 6.12
CA CYS A 39 -11.15 -15.55 7.54
C CYS A 39 -9.92 -15.51 8.46
N ALA A 40 -8.77 -16.01 8.01
CA ALA A 40 -7.53 -15.96 8.78
C ALA A 40 -7.05 -14.51 9.00
N LEU A 41 -7.39 -13.58 8.09
CA LEU A 41 -6.96 -12.19 8.14
C LEU A 41 -7.54 -11.40 9.32
N PHE A 42 -8.68 -11.83 9.89
CA PHE A 42 -9.23 -11.16 11.06
C PHE A 42 -8.32 -11.30 12.27
N ALA A 43 -7.74 -12.48 12.49
CA ALA A 43 -6.76 -12.70 13.56
C ALA A 43 -5.46 -11.93 13.30
N VAL A 44 -5.02 -11.84 12.03
CA VAL A 44 -3.86 -11.01 11.65
C VAL A 44 -4.14 -9.55 11.95
N ARG A 45 -5.28 -9.02 11.50
CA ARG A 45 -5.72 -7.63 11.74
C ARG A 45 -5.72 -7.31 13.22
N ASP A 46 -6.34 -8.16 14.04
CA ASP A 46 -6.49 -7.89 15.47
C ASP A 46 -5.12 -7.87 16.16
N ASP A 47 -4.21 -8.78 15.80
CA ASP A 47 -2.84 -8.82 16.35
C ASP A 47 -2.01 -7.59 15.93
N ILE A 48 -2.02 -7.21 14.65
CA ILE A 48 -1.26 -6.03 14.19
C ILE A 48 -1.86 -4.72 14.70
N GLN A 49 -3.18 -4.59 14.82
CA GLN A 49 -3.79 -3.40 15.42
C GLN A 49 -3.37 -3.25 16.88
N GLU A 50 -3.36 -4.33 17.66
CA GLU A 50 -3.00 -4.28 19.08
C GLU A 50 -1.49 -4.11 19.31
N SER A 51 -0.65 -4.82 18.55
CA SER A 51 0.77 -4.99 18.87
C SER A 51 1.74 -4.28 17.93
N LEU A 52 1.35 -3.98 16.69
CA LEU A 52 2.19 -3.27 15.72
C LEU A 52 1.73 -1.82 15.55
N PHE A 53 0.43 -1.53 15.65
CA PHE A 53 -0.10 -0.18 15.47
C PHE A 53 -0.60 0.43 16.77
N ASP A 54 -0.05 0.02 17.92
CA ASP A 54 -0.32 0.60 19.25
C ASP A 54 -1.81 0.81 19.61
N GLY A 55 -2.67 -0.12 19.20
CA GLY A 55 -4.12 0.00 19.39
C GLY A 55 -4.86 0.66 18.22
N GLY A 56 -4.25 0.69 17.04
CA GLY A 56 -4.83 1.25 15.81
C GLY A 56 -4.55 2.73 15.59
N GLU A 57 -3.39 3.21 16.02
CA GLU A 57 -2.91 4.56 15.76
C GLU A 57 -2.37 4.69 14.32
N CYS A 58 -2.36 5.92 13.80
CA CYS A 58 -1.66 6.29 12.57
C CYS A 58 -0.32 6.92 12.97
N SER A 59 0.63 6.07 13.34
CA SER A 59 1.95 6.44 13.87
C SER A 59 3.07 5.89 12.98
N GLU A 60 4.30 5.86 13.49
CA GLU A 60 5.51 5.47 12.76
C GLU A 60 5.36 4.12 12.05
N ASP A 61 4.97 3.07 12.76
CA ASP A 61 4.85 1.71 12.19
C ASP A 61 3.82 1.65 11.05
N VAL A 62 2.80 2.52 11.05
CA VAL A 62 1.86 2.68 9.92
C VAL A 62 2.54 3.37 8.74
N HIS A 63 3.30 4.43 8.97
CA HIS A 63 4.05 5.15 7.94
C HIS A 63 5.08 4.22 7.28
N GLU A 64 5.84 3.49 8.09
CA GLU A 64 6.83 2.53 7.64
C GLU A 64 6.19 1.34 6.93
N SER A 65 5.07 0.82 7.43
CA SER A 65 4.33 -0.25 6.75
C SER A 65 3.80 0.20 5.38
N LEU A 66 3.32 1.44 5.26
CA LEU A 66 2.92 2.02 3.98
C LEU A 66 4.11 2.16 3.03
N ARG A 67 5.24 2.70 3.52
CA ARG A 67 6.48 2.81 2.76
C ARG A 67 6.94 1.44 2.27
N LEU A 68 6.94 0.43 3.14
CA LEU A 68 7.35 -0.93 2.82
C LEU A 68 6.53 -1.52 1.65
N THR A 69 5.24 -1.19 1.53
CA THR A 69 4.43 -1.64 0.39
C THR A 69 5.00 -1.19 -0.96
N PHE A 70 5.52 0.03 -1.03
CA PHE A 70 6.12 0.58 -2.24
C PHE A 70 7.49 -0.03 -2.50
N HIS A 71 8.34 -0.14 -1.48
CA HIS A 71 9.70 -0.65 -1.61
C HIS A 71 9.74 -2.13 -2.02
N ASP A 72 8.78 -2.94 -1.57
CA ASP A 72 8.56 -4.30 -2.09
C ASP A 72 8.04 -4.26 -3.54
N ALA A 73 6.94 -3.53 -3.78
CA ALA A 73 6.23 -3.61 -5.05
C ALA A 73 6.94 -3.00 -6.26
N ILE A 74 7.75 -1.95 -6.06
CA ILE A 74 8.40 -1.23 -7.17
C ILE A 74 9.63 -1.96 -7.72
N GLY A 75 10.11 -3.00 -7.01
CA GLY A 75 11.12 -3.95 -7.44
C GLY A 75 10.64 -4.85 -8.59
N PHE A 76 10.23 -4.24 -9.70
CA PHE A 76 9.69 -4.87 -10.90
C PHE A 76 10.10 -4.06 -12.14
N SER A 77 10.26 -4.72 -13.29
CA SER A 77 10.62 -4.06 -14.55
C SER A 77 10.01 -4.78 -15.76
N LEU A 78 9.13 -4.08 -16.48
CA LEU A 78 8.53 -4.58 -17.72
C LEU A 78 9.57 -4.70 -18.84
N SER A 79 10.53 -3.77 -18.91
CA SER A 79 11.61 -3.84 -19.90
C SER A 79 12.55 -5.03 -19.67
N ALA A 80 12.85 -5.39 -18.43
CA ALA A 80 13.61 -6.61 -18.12
C ALA A 80 12.82 -7.87 -18.52
N VAL A 81 11.53 -7.93 -18.20
CA VAL A 81 10.64 -9.02 -18.64
C VAL A 81 10.62 -9.13 -20.17
N ALA A 82 10.54 -8.00 -20.89
CA ALA A 82 10.59 -7.98 -22.35
C ALA A 82 11.95 -8.41 -22.92
N ALA A 83 13.03 -8.23 -22.16
CA ALA A 83 14.38 -8.65 -22.51
C ALA A 83 14.71 -10.10 -22.10
N ASP A 84 13.74 -10.86 -21.56
CA ASP A 84 13.93 -12.21 -21.00
C ASP A 84 15.00 -12.25 -19.89
N THR A 85 15.08 -11.17 -19.11
CA THR A 85 15.92 -11.05 -17.92
C THR A 85 15.06 -10.86 -16.67
N PHE A 86 15.62 -11.22 -15.50
CA PHE A 86 14.92 -11.05 -14.24
C PHE A 86 14.87 -9.56 -13.85
N GLY A 87 13.66 -9.01 -13.76
CA GLY A 87 13.38 -7.61 -13.42
C GLY A 87 12.88 -7.37 -12.00
N GLY A 88 12.91 -8.40 -11.14
CA GLY A 88 12.22 -8.41 -9.84
C GLY A 88 10.78 -8.93 -9.93
N GLY A 89 10.22 -9.35 -8.80
CA GLY A 89 8.90 -9.98 -8.71
C GLY A 89 7.74 -9.03 -8.40
N GLY A 90 8.04 -7.76 -8.10
CA GLY A 90 7.06 -6.78 -7.64
C GLY A 90 6.59 -7.09 -6.22
N ALA A 91 5.28 -6.97 -5.96
CA ALA A 91 4.72 -7.21 -4.64
C ALA A 91 4.70 -8.72 -4.30
N ASP A 92 5.85 -9.30 -3.99
CA ASP A 92 6.04 -10.73 -3.70
C ASP A 92 6.68 -10.98 -2.32
N GLY A 93 7.00 -9.92 -1.57
CA GLY A 93 7.63 -9.99 -0.27
C GLY A 93 9.12 -10.29 -0.32
N SER A 94 9.78 -10.08 -1.46
CA SER A 94 11.22 -10.29 -1.63
C SER A 94 12.03 -9.49 -0.61
N ILE A 95 11.59 -8.27 -0.28
CA ILE A 95 12.29 -7.40 0.67
C ILE A 95 12.35 -7.98 2.09
N ILE A 96 11.38 -8.82 2.47
CA ILE A 96 11.40 -9.56 3.76
C ILE A 96 12.17 -10.88 3.62
N ILE A 97 11.95 -11.63 2.53
CA ILE A 97 12.55 -12.95 2.31
C ILE A 97 14.07 -12.84 2.13
N PHE A 98 14.51 -11.82 1.41
CA PHE A 98 15.90 -11.53 1.09
C PHE A 98 16.36 -10.23 1.75
N SER A 99 15.90 -9.97 2.99
CA SER A 99 16.17 -8.70 3.69
C SER A 99 17.67 -8.40 3.80
N SER A 100 18.52 -9.41 4.02
CA SER A 100 19.98 -9.23 4.08
C SER A 100 20.63 -8.71 2.78
N ILE A 101 19.90 -8.72 1.67
CA ILE A 101 20.32 -8.19 0.37
C ILE A 101 19.60 -6.86 0.12
N GLU A 102 18.27 -6.86 0.15
CA GLU A 102 17.48 -5.72 -0.33
C GLU A 102 17.52 -4.53 0.64
N THR A 103 17.54 -4.75 1.96
CA THR A 103 17.64 -3.63 2.92
C THR A 103 19.04 -3.03 2.97
N ALA A 104 20.04 -3.66 2.34
CA ALA A 104 21.37 -3.10 2.17
C ALA A 104 21.50 -2.18 0.95
N PHE A 105 20.47 -2.10 0.10
CA PHE A 105 20.44 -1.14 -1.01
C PHE A 105 20.26 0.28 -0.46
N HIS A 106 20.99 1.23 -1.04
CA HIS A 106 20.99 2.61 -0.57
C HIS A 106 19.58 3.25 -0.54
N ALA A 107 18.77 2.96 -1.56
CA ALA A 107 17.40 3.45 -1.64
C ALA A 107 16.47 2.85 -0.57
N ASN A 108 16.85 1.74 0.08
CA ASN A 108 16.09 1.05 1.12
C ASN A 108 16.59 1.34 2.54
N ASN A 109 17.48 2.33 2.74
CA ASN A 109 17.93 2.71 4.08
C ASN A 109 16.74 2.99 5.02
N GLY A 110 16.78 2.45 6.23
CA GLY A 110 15.73 2.56 7.25
C GLY A 110 14.49 1.71 6.98
N ILE A 111 14.53 0.72 6.07
CA ILE A 111 13.44 -0.27 5.90
C ILE A 111 13.64 -1.50 6.79
N ASP A 112 14.86 -1.74 7.26
CA ASP A 112 15.21 -2.95 8.00
C ASP A 112 14.47 -3.07 9.35
N GLU A 113 14.22 -1.95 10.04
CA GLU A 113 13.47 -1.93 11.29
C GLU A 113 12.06 -2.55 11.13
N ILE A 114 11.21 -1.93 10.32
CA ILE A 114 9.86 -2.45 10.05
C ILE A 114 9.86 -3.85 9.46
N VAL A 115 10.87 -4.23 8.66
CA VAL A 115 11.01 -5.60 8.14
C VAL A 115 11.21 -6.61 9.27
N GLU A 116 12.10 -6.31 10.23
CA GLU A 116 12.33 -7.20 11.38
C GLU A 116 11.13 -7.23 12.33
N GLU A 117 10.39 -6.14 12.47
CA GLU A 117 9.17 -6.08 13.29
C GLU A 117 8.00 -6.87 12.70
N GLN A 118 7.86 -6.86 11.36
CA GLN A 118 6.78 -7.59 10.68
C GLN A 118 7.04 -9.12 10.61
N LYS A 119 8.29 -9.57 10.59
CA LYS A 119 8.67 -11.01 10.49
C LYS A 119 8.02 -11.92 11.53
N PRO A 120 7.99 -11.58 12.84
CA PRO A 120 7.29 -12.38 13.85
C PRO A 120 5.80 -12.61 13.56
N PHE A 121 5.10 -11.60 13.03
CA PHE A 121 3.67 -11.73 12.69
C PHE A 121 3.46 -12.65 11.50
N ILE A 122 4.29 -12.51 10.46
CA ILE A 122 4.30 -13.38 9.28
C ILE A 122 4.47 -14.85 9.70
N ALA A 123 5.47 -15.12 10.55
CA ALA A 123 5.75 -16.47 11.06
C ALA A 123 4.61 -17.01 11.93
N ARG A 124 4.05 -16.18 12.82
CA ARG A 124 2.99 -16.57 13.76
C ARG A 124 1.67 -16.91 13.05
N HIS A 125 1.33 -16.15 12.02
CA HIS A 125 0.07 -16.31 11.28
C HIS A 125 0.20 -17.18 10.03
N ASN A 126 1.42 -17.60 9.67
CA ASN A 126 1.70 -18.42 8.49
C ASN A 126 1.10 -17.83 7.20
N ILE A 127 1.27 -16.53 7.04
CA ILE A 127 0.89 -15.74 5.86
C ILE A 127 2.14 -15.46 5.04
N THR A 128 2.02 -15.38 3.71
CA THR A 128 3.18 -15.06 2.86
C THR A 128 3.65 -13.63 3.09
N PRO A 129 4.96 -13.33 3.05
CA PRO A 129 5.47 -11.98 3.26
C PRO A 129 4.83 -10.92 2.35
N GLY A 130 4.68 -11.19 1.05
CA GLY A 130 4.06 -10.23 0.13
C GLY A 130 2.60 -9.92 0.46
N ASP A 131 1.83 -10.93 0.91
CA ASP A 131 0.45 -10.68 1.37
C ASP A 131 0.44 -9.88 2.68
N PHE A 132 1.36 -10.18 3.61
CA PHE A 132 1.41 -9.47 4.88
C PHE A 132 1.78 -8.00 4.72
N ILE A 133 2.80 -7.67 3.92
CA ILE A 133 3.22 -6.28 3.67
C ILE A 133 2.04 -5.45 3.17
N GLN A 134 1.34 -5.94 2.15
CA GLN A 134 0.22 -5.24 1.53
C GLN A 134 -1.00 -5.19 2.45
N PHE A 135 -1.18 -6.21 3.31
CA PHE A 135 -2.23 -6.23 4.33
C PHE A 135 -1.95 -5.21 5.45
N ALA A 136 -0.73 -5.16 5.96
CA ALA A 136 -0.30 -4.24 6.99
C ALA A 136 -0.41 -2.79 6.50
N GLY A 137 0.04 -2.49 5.28
CA GLY A 137 -0.16 -1.16 4.68
C GLY A 137 -1.64 -0.79 4.53
N ALA A 138 -2.49 -1.70 4.05
CA ALA A 138 -3.92 -1.43 3.89
C ALA A 138 -4.65 -1.23 5.23
N VAL A 139 -4.32 -2.01 6.26
CA VAL A 139 -4.89 -1.88 7.61
C VAL A 139 -4.37 -0.61 8.29
N GLY A 140 -3.05 -0.36 8.25
CA GLY A 140 -2.43 0.81 8.85
C GLY A 140 -2.98 2.11 8.27
N VAL A 141 -3.05 2.23 6.94
CA VAL A 141 -3.65 3.41 6.27
C VAL A 141 -5.10 3.64 6.71
N SER A 142 -5.86 2.57 7.01
CA SER A 142 -7.23 2.71 7.49
C SER A 142 -7.36 3.32 8.89
N ASN A 143 -6.27 3.38 9.66
CA ASN A 143 -6.22 4.07 10.95
C ASN A 143 -6.10 5.59 10.80
N CYS A 144 -5.58 6.07 9.65
CA CYS A 144 -5.35 7.48 9.41
C CYS A 144 -6.65 8.21 9.01
N PRO A 145 -7.11 9.24 9.75
CA PRO A 145 -8.30 9.98 9.39
C PRO A 145 -8.20 10.60 7.99
N GLY A 146 -9.27 10.44 7.19
CA GLY A 146 -9.32 10.96 5.81
C GLY A 146 -8.81 9.98 4.75
N ALA A 147 -8.21 8.86 5.17
CA ALA A 147 -7.61 7.92 4.23
C ALA A 147 -8.65 7.17 3.39
N PRO A 148 -8.31 6.81 2.15
CA PRO A 148 -9.14 5.93 1.35
C PRO A 148 -9.17 4.52 1.96
N GLN A 149 -10.27 3.80 1.75
CA GLN A 149 -10.30 2.37 2.03
C GLN A 149 -9.60 1.64 0.89
N LEU A 150 -8.40 1.09 1.16
CA LEU A 150 -7.63 0.32 0.19
C LEU A 150 -8.21 -1.09 0.02
N ASP A 151 -8.17 -1.59 -1.21
CA ASP A 151 -8.50 -2.97 -1.52
C ASP A 151 -7.35 -3.90 -1.09
N PHE A 152 -7.70 -5.06 -0.53
CA PHE A 152 -6.75 -6.12 -0.23
C PHE A 152 -7.08 -7.39 -1.01
N LEU A 153 -6.08 -7.91 -1.72
CA LEU A 153 -6.13 -9.20 -2.41
C LEU A 153 -5.12 -10.16 -1.75
N LEU A 154 -5.56 -11.39 -1.49
CA LEU A 154 -4.78 -12.45 -0.87
C LEU A 154 -4.34 -13.48 -1.93
N GLY A 155 -3.10 -13.96 -1.83
CA GLY A 155 -2.61 -15.10 -2.60
C GLY A 155 -1.27 -14.89 -3.31
N ARG A 156 -0.44 -13.94 -2.86
CA ARG A 156 0.90 -13.75 -3.42
C ARG A 156 1.78 -14.98 -3.13
N PRO A 157 2.49 -15.52 -4.14
CA PRO A 157 3.49 -16.56 -3.88
C PRO A 157 4.69 -15.95 -3.15
N ALA A 158 5.45 -16.79 -2.44
CA ALA A 158 6.73 -16.36 -1.89
C ALA A 158 7.72 -16.03 -3.02
N ALA A 159 8.46 -14.92 -2.86
CA ALA A 159 9.53 -14.53 -3.75
C ALA A 159 10.58 -15.64 -3.95
N VAL A 160 11.12 -15.74 -5.16
CA VAL A 160 12.12 -16.77 -5.53
C VAL A 160 13.52 -16.20 -5.72
N ALA A 161 13.66 -14.87 -5.79
CA ALA A 161 14.91 -14.15 -5.90
C ALA A 161 14.74 -12.72 -5.35
N PRO A 162 15.82 -12.07 -4.88
CA PRO A 162 15.76 -10.67 -4.46
C PRO A 162 15.53 -9.75 -5.65
N ALA A 163 14.82 -8.64 -5.45
CA ALA A 163 14.69 -7.60 -6.46
C ALA A 163 16.07 -7.05 -6.87
N PRO A 164 16.28 -6.70 -8.15
CA PRO A 164 17.48 -5.99 -8.56
C PRO A 164 17.58 -4.62 -7.87
N ASP A 165 18.81 -4.22 -7.51
CA ASP A 165 19.09 -2.87 -7.02
C ASP A 165 18.76 -1.79 -8.08
N LEU A 166 18.67 -0.53 -7.65
CA LEU A 166 18.38 0.66 -8.46
C LEU A 166 16.97 0.66 -9.09
N THR A 167 16.06 -0.17 -8.58
CA THR A 167 14.65 -0.21 -8.98
C THR A 167 13.78 0.77 -8.17
N VAL A 168 14.17 1.07 -6.94
CA VAL A 168 13.53 2.05 -6.05
C VAL A 168 14.03 3.47 -6.38
N PRO A 169 13.14 4.44 -6.66
CA PRO A 169 13.54 5.84 -6.88
C PRO A 169 14.16 6.49 -5.63
N GLU A 170 15.22 7.27 -5.85
CA GLU A 170 15.90 8.03 -4.79
C GLU A 170 15.44 9.50 -4.76
N PRO A 171 15.43 10.17 -3.60
CA PRO A 171 14.93 11.54 -3.46
C PRO A 171 15.78 12.60 -4.20
N PHE A 172 17.01 12.28 -4.56
CA PHE A 172 17.93 13.13 -5.33
C PHE A 172 17.98 12.76 -6.83
N ALA A 173 17.19 11.79 -7.26
CA ALA A 173 17.02 11.49 -8.68
C ALA A 173 16.28 12.62 -9.41
N THR A 174 16.53 12.78 -10.70
CA THR A 174 15.80 13.76 -11.52
C THR A 174 14.34 13.33 -11.70
N VAL A 175 13.44 14.29 -11.90
CA VAL A 175 12.03 14.00 -12.20
C VAL A 175 11.90 13.07 -13.41
N ASP A 176 12.68 13.31 -14.47
CA ASP A 176 12.65 12.46 -15.68
C ASP A 176 13.05 11.01 -15.37
N SER A 177 14.08 10.78 -14.55
CA SER A 177 14.48 9.44 -14.15
C SER A 177 13.43 8.75 -13.27
N ILE A 178 12.78 9.50 -12.36
CA ILE A 178 11.70 8.96 -11.52
C ILE A 178 10.52 8.54 -12.40
N LEU A 179 10.04 9.43 -13.27
CA LEU A 179 8.92 9.14 -14.16
C LEU A 179 9.22 8.00 -15.13
N ALA A 180 10.47 7.89 -15.63
CA ALA A 180 10.89 6.76 -16.46
C ALA A 180 10.88 5.43 -15.68
N ARG A 181 11.30 5.42 -14.41
CA ARG A 181 11.27 4.23 -13.54
C ARG A 181 9.84 3.75 -13.29
N PHE A 182 8.93 4.65 -12.96
CA PHE A 182 7.50 4.33 -12.80
C PHE A 182 6.84 3.90 -14.12
N ALA A 183 7.21 4.50 -15.25
CA ALA A 183 6.69 4.09 -16.55
C ALA A 183 7.10 2.64 -16.90
N ASP A 184 8.30 2.21 -16.50
CA ASP A 184 8.79 0.83 -16.68
C ASP A 184 8.06 -0.21 -15.79
N THR A 185 7.23 0.24 -14.84
CA THR A 185 6.32 -0.63 -14.06
C THR A 185 4.86 -0.48 -14.46
N GLY A 186 4.57 0.39 -15.44
CA GLY A 186 3.24 0.57 -16.01
C GLY A 186 2.45 1.76 -15.45
N PHE A 187 3.04 2.59 -14.59
CA PHE A 187 2.37 3.78 -14.06
C PHE A 187 2.51 4.99 -14.99
N SER A 188 1.42 5.76 -15.11
CA SER A 188 1.41 7.08 -15.71
C SER A 188 1.87 8.15 -14.73
N THR A 189 2.29 9.31 -15.23
CA THR A 189 2.67 10.47 -14.38
C THR A 189 1.57 10.88 -13.40
N ALA A 190 0.30 10.79 -13.80
CA ALA A 190 -0.82 11.12 -12.92
C ALA A 190 -0.92 10.13 -11.74
N GLU A 191 -0.66 8.85 -11.98
CA GLU A 191 -0.62 7.84 -10.92
C GLU A 191 0.59 8.00 -10.01
N VAL A 192 1.75 8.42 -10.54
CA VAL A 192 2.91 8.77 -9.69
C VAL A 192 2.55 9.89 -8.70
N VAL A 193 1.89 10.95 -9.19
CA VAL A 193 1.44 12.07 -8.32
C VAL A 193 0.40 11.58 -7.30
N ALA A 194 -0.50 10.69 -7.70
CA ALA A 194 -1.48 10.10 -6.78
C ALA A 194 -0.80 9.24 -5.70
N LEU A 195 0.20 8.43 -6.05
CA LEU A 195 0.96 7.61 -5.10
C LEU A 195 1.78 8.45 -4.13
N LEU A 196 2.31 9.59 -4.56
CA LEU A 196 2.99 10.55 -3.67
C LEU A 196 2.07 11.14 -2.59
N ALA A 197 0.75 10.95 -2.67
CA ALA A 197 -0.14 11.31 -1.56
C ALA A 197 0.20 10.53 -0.28
N SER A 198 0.89 9.38 -0.37
CA SER A 198 1.41 8.68 0.82
C SER A 198 2.28 9.56 1.71
N HIS A 199 2.96 10.57 1.13
CA HIS A 199 3.81 11.48 1.88
C HIS A 199 3.04 12.42 2.82
N THR A 200 1.71 12.46 2.77
CA THR A 200 0.90 13.21 3.75
C THR A 200 0.84 12.51 5.12
N ILE A 201 1.15 11.21 5.17
CA ILE A 201 1.27 10.41 6.40
C ILE A 201 2.65 9.75 6.47
N ALA A 202 3.69 10.59 6.50
CA ALA A 202 5.08 10.13 6.45
C ALA A 202 6.07 11.11 7.10
N ALA A 203 7.20 10.55 7.51
CA ALA A 203 8.37 11.25 8.00
C ALA A 203 9.66 10.69 7.36
N ALA A 204 10.80 11.33 7.65
CA ALA A 204 12.11 10.88 7.21
C ALA A 204 13.12 10.81 8.37
N ASP A 205 13.79 9.67 8.48
CA ASP A 205 14.83 9.42 9.50
C ASP A 205 16.25 9.50 8.94
N GLU A 206 16.45 8.91 7.76
CA GLU A 206 17.80 8.64 7.23
C GLU A 206 18.30 9.70 6.22
N VAL A 207 17.50 10.70 5.89
CA VAL A 207 17.93 11.79 4.99
C VAL A 207 18.81 12.81 5.73
N ASP A 208 18.39 13.20 6.94
CA ASP A 208 19.18 14.00 7.88
C ASP A 208 19.10 13.36 9.27
N VAL A 209 20.09 12.52 9.57
CA VAL A 209 20.19 11.76 10.83
C VAL A 209 20.31 12.62 12.09
N THR A 210 20.40 13.96 11.96
CA THR A 210 20.39 14.87 13.10
C THR A 210 18.98 15.27 13.55
N ILE A 211 17.97 15.03 12.71
CA ILE A 211 16.55 15.35 12.94
C ILE A 211 15.62 14.22 12.44
N PRO A 212 15.77 12.98 12.98
CA PRO A 212 14.91 11.88 12.60
C PRO A 212 13.44 12.15 12.96
N GLY A 213 12.51 11.53 12.24
CA GLY A 213 11.08 11.70 12.39
C GLY A 213 10.57 13.05 11.89
N THR A 214 11.30 13.73 11.00
CA THR A 214 10.83 15.01 10.42
C THR A 214 9.70 14.74 9.41
N PRO A 215 8.46 15.21 9.66
CA PRO A 215 7.33 14.94 8.76
C PRO A 215 7.43 15.75 7.47
N PHE A 216 6.83 15.24 6.40
CA PHE A 216 6.79 15.95 5.12
C PHE A 216 5.73 17.05 5.06
N ASP A 217 4.74 17.04 5.96
CA ASP A 217 3.78 18.12 6.13
C ASP A 217 3.47 18.41 7.62
N SER A 218 2.46 19.25 7.86
CA SER A 218 2.09 19.71 9.21
C SER A 218 1.17 18.75 9.99
N THR A 219 0.69 17.69 9.37
CA THR A 219 -0.39 16.81 9.83
C THR A 219 -0.09 15.34 9.47
N PRO A 220 1.05 14.78 9.89
CA PRO A 220 1.52 13.46 9.43
C PRO A 220 0.65 12.28 9.91
N GLU A 221 -0.34 12.51 10.76
CA GLU A 221 -1.28 11.48 11.23
C GLU A 221 -2.62 11.54 10.46
N MET A 222 -2.80 12.52 9.56
CA MET A 222 -4.03 12.72 8.80
C MET A 222 -3.79 12.60 7.30
N PHE A 223 -4.61 11.79 6.64
CA PHE A 223 -4.57 11.67 5.19
C PHE A 223 -5.32 12.82 4.53
N ASP A 224 -4.64 13.94 4.30
CA ASP A 224 -5.20 15.14 3.71
C ASP A 224 -4.37 15.66 2.51
N THR A 225 -4.47 16.96 2.21
CA THR A 225 -3.77 17.57 1.06
C THR A 225 -2.66 18.52 1.48
N GLN A 226 -2.31 18.59 2.76
CA GLN A 226 -1.30 19.52 3.30
C GLN A 226 0.06 19.29 2.64
N PHE A 227 0.46 18.04 2.38
CA PHE A 227 1.66 17.71 1.59
C PHE A 227 1.71 18.40 0.21
N PHE A 228 0.58 18.49 -0.48
CA PHE A 228 0.52 19.16 -1.80
C PHE A 228 0.39 20.68 -1.70
N MET A 229 0.06 21.20 -0.52
CA MET A 229 -0.03 22.62 -0.28
C MET A 229 1.34 23.17 0.09
N ARG A 230 1.76 24.20 -0.63
CA ARG A 230 2.94 24.96 -0.24
C ARG A 230 2.68 25.60 1.12
N PRO A 231 3.60 25.54 2.10
CA PRO A 231 3.52 26.40 3.26
C PRO A 231 3.43 27.84 2.76
N SER A 232 2.33 28.53 3.05
CA SER A 232 2.20 29.94 2.78
C SER A 232 3.09 30.70 3.76
N SER A 233 4.40 30.68 3.52
CA SER A 233 5.34 31.55 4.20
C SER A 233 5.13 32.96 3.65
N CYS A 234 4.53 33.83 4.47
CA CYS A 234 4.64 35.29 4.33
C CYS A 234 6.07 35.73 4.59
#